data_AF-A0A350V3X8-F1
#
_entry.id   AF-A0A350V3X8-F1
#
_cell.length_a   1.000
_cell.length_b   1.000
_cell.length_c   1.000
_cell.angle_alpha   90.00
_cell.angle_beta   90.00
_cell.angle_gamma   90.00
#
_symmetry.space_group_name_H-M   'P 1'
#
loop_
_entity.id
_entity.type
_entity.pdbx_description
1 polymer ?
#
loop_
_entity_poly.entity_id
_entity_poly.type
_entity_poly.pdbx_seq_one_letter_code
_entity_poly.pdbx_strand_id
1 'polypeptide(L)'
;MKKPLKIASIACLLIILVAGVVYAATELQYFTGKNESDTILLEWKTGSEDNLNRFEIERSASEPNNYMNIGSVTAIGSNSYYYFRDNSSMMNSSAPVYYYRLKLVDNNGNYVYSQTITVTHVISSVRDTWGSIKAIFR
;
A
#
# COMPACT_ATOMS: atom_id res chain seq x y z
N MET A 1 -12.37 59.46 -2.24
CA MET A 1 -11.43 58.95 -3.26
C MET A 1 -11.28 57.44 -3.07
N LYS A 2 -12.07 56.61 -3.77
CA LYS A 2 -12.04 55.13 -3.64
C LYS A 2 -11.08 54.58 -4.70
N LYS A 3 -9.95 53.98 -4.29
CA LYS A 3 -9.02 53.31 -5.21
C LYS A 3 -9.70 52.02 -5.74
N PRO A 4 -9.67 51.72 -7.06
CA PRO A 4 -10.26 50.49 -7.57
C PRO A 4 -9.39 49.31 -7.15
N LEU A 5 -10.00 48.37 -6.41
CA LEU A 5 -9.36 47.18 -5.89
C LEU A 5 -9.18 46.15 -7.01
N LYS A 6 -7.92 45.91 -7.35
CA LYS A 6 -7.30 44.84 -8.18
C LYS A 6 -8.17 43.61 -8.51
N ILE A 7 -9.10 43.73 -9.46
CA ILE A 7 -9.87 42.59 -10.00
C ILE A 7 -8.91 41.56 -10.66
N ALA A 8 -7.81 42.02 -11.26
CA ALA A 8 -6.80 41.16 -11.88
C ALA A 8 -6.03 40.26 -10.89
N SER A 9 -5.90 40.64 -9.62
CA SER A 9 -5.17 39.86 -8.62
C SER A 9 -6.00 38.71 -8.03
N ILE A 10 -7.33 38.81 -8.06
CA ILE A 10 -8.25 37.79 -7.53
C ILE A 10 -8.44 36.65 -8.54
N ALA A 11 -8.45 36.96 -9.84
CA ALA A 11 -8.56 35.95 -10.90
C ALA A 11 -7.34 35.00 -10.95
N CYS A 12 -6.13 35.51 -10.71
CA CYS A 12 -4.90 34.68 -10.67
C CYS A 12 -4.89 33.73 -9.45
N LEU A 13 -5.44 34.17 -8.32
CA LEU A 13 -5.54 33.37 -7.09
C LEU A 13 -6.55 32.22 -7.20
N LEU A 14 -7.62 32.39 -7.99
CA LEU A 14 -8.58 31.32 -8.28
C LEU A 14 -8.04 30.29 -9.29
N ILE A 15 -7.25 30.72 -10.28
CA ILE A 15 -6.64 29.81 -11.28
C ILE A 15 -5.55 28.93 -10.65
N ILE A 16 -4.77 29.47 -9.71
CA ILE A 16 -3.74 28.71 -8.97
C ILE A 16 -4.37 27.69 -8.01
N LEU A 17 -5.62 27.90 -7.57
CA LEU A 17 -6.34 26.97 -6.70
C LEU A 17 -6.91 25.76 -7.45
N VAL A 18 -7.09 25.87 -8.79
CA VAL A 18 -7.62 24.79 -9.64
C VAL A 18 -6.52 24.01 -10.37
N ALA A 19 -5.33 24.59 -10.56
CA ALA A 19 -4.22 23.96 -11.29
C ALA A 19 -3.57 22.74 -10.59
N GLY A 20 -3.99 22.41 -9.37
CA GLY A 20 -3.37 21.39 -8.54
C GLY A 20 -4.18 20.12 -8.34
N VAL A 21 -5.20 19.80 -9.15
CA VAL A 21 -6.04 18.60 -8.93
C VAL A 21 -6.20 17.76 -10.21
N VAL A 22 -5.08 17.43 -10.84
CA VAL A 22 -5.03 16.24 -11.72
C VAL A 22 -3.92 15.35 -11.17
N TYR A 23 -4.13 14.85 -9.96
CA TYR A 23 -3.36 13.71 -9.47
C TYR A 23 -3.88 12.48 -10.22
N ALA A 24 -2.96 11.68 -10.76
CA ALA A 24 -3.20 10.42 -11.44
C ALA A 24 -4.51 9.75 -10.98
N ALA A 25 -5.50 9.68 -11.87
CA ALA A 25 -6.78 9.04 -11.58
C ALA A 25 -6.60 7.52 -11.63
N THR A 26 -5.87 6.97 -10.66
CA THR A 26 -5.80 5.53 -10.47
C THR A 26 -6.98 5.10 -9.64
N GLU A 27 -7.85 4.26 -10.21
CA GLU A 27 -8.96 3.68 -9.49
C GLU A 27 -8.53 2.33 -8.90
N LEU A 28 -8.51 2.23 -7.57
CA LEU A 28 -8.27 0.97 -6.88
C LEU A 28 -9.62 0.32 -6.52
N GLN A 29 -9.98 -0.77 -7.20
CA GLN A 29 -11.24 -1.47 -6.95
C GLN A 29 -11.26 -2.15 -5.58
N TYR A 30 -10.18 -2.86 -5.27
CA TYR A 30 -9.99 -3.46 -3.96
C TYR A 30 -8.51 -3.62 -3.63
N PHE A 31 -8.24 -3.68 -2.33
CA PHE A 31 -6.99 -4.14 -1.76
C PHE A 31 -7.33 -4.97 -0.52
N THR A 32 -6.78 -6.18 -0.45
CA THR A 32 -7.05 -7.15 0.61
C THR A 32 -5.80 -7.96 0.93
N GLY A 33 -5.82 -8.62 2.08
CA GLY A 33 -4.71 -9.41 2.59
C GLY A 33 -5.24 -10.64 3.30
N LYS A 34 -4.59 -11.78 3.06
CA LYS A 34 -4.96 -13.08 3.62
C LYS A 34 -3.74 -13.70 4.26
N ASN A 35 -3.92 -14.27 5.46
CA ASN A 35 -2.91 -15.13 6.05
C ASN A 35 -2.90 -16.46 5.30
N GLU A 36 -1.72 -16.86 4.81
CA GLU A 36 -1.47 -18.14 4.15
C GLU A 36 -0.34 -18.88 4.87
N SER A 37 -0.71 -19.70 5.87
CA SER A 37 0.22 -20.45 6.74
C SER A 37 1.33 -19.56 7.30
N ASP A 38 2.48 -19.55 6.62
CA ASP A 38 3.71 -18.90 7.06
C ASP A 38 3.93 -17.53 6.38
N THR A 39 3.01 -17.11 5.52
CA THR A 39 3.10 -15.90 4.69
C THR A 39 1.81 -15.09 4.75
N ILE A 40 1.88 -13.83 4.33
CA ILE A 40 0.70 -13.01 4.04
C ILE A 40 0.63 -12.76 2.54
N LEU A 41 -0.49 -13.17 1.94
CA LEU A 41 -0.80 -12.87 0.54
C LEU A 41 -1.61 -11.58 0.48
N LEU A 42 -1.04 -10.56 -0.14
CA LEU A 42 -1.71 -9.31 -0.48
C LEU A 42 -2.22 -9.40 -1.91
N GLU A 43 -3.46 -8.97 -2.14
CA GLU A 43 -4.10 -8.99 -3.45
C GLU A 43 -4.81 -7.66 -3.70
N TRP A 44 -4.65 -7.10 -4.89
CA TRP A 44 -5.40 -5.91 -5.30
C TRP A 44 -5.76 -5.95 -6.77
N LYS A 45 -6.74 -5.12 -7.10
CA LYS A 45 -7.21 -4.91 -8.46
C LYS A 45 -7.43 -3.43 -8.73
N THR A 46 -7.00 -2.99 -9.89
CA THR A 46 -7.25 -1.64 -10.40
C THR A 46 -8.40 -1.60 -11.39
N GLY A 47 -9.05 -0.44 -11.52
CA GLY A 47 -9.97 -0.08 -12.59
C GLY A 47 -9.22 0.65 -13.70
N SER A 48 -8.81 1.89 -13.44
CA SER A 48 -7.92 2.70 -14.29
C SER A 48 -6.52 2.81 -13.69
N GLU A 49 -5.51 2.87 -14.56
CA GLU A 49 -4.09 3.09 -14.19
C GLU A 49 -3.50 4.28 -14.95
N ASP A 50 -4.20 5.41 -14.95
CA ASP A 50 -3.73 6.60 -15.66
C ASP A 50 -2.47 7.17 -15.01
N ASN A 51 -1.38 7.16 -15.77
CA ASN A 51 -0.06 7.63 -15.36
C ASN A 51 0.57 6.84 -14.18
N LEU A 52 0.08 5.64 -13.87
CA LEU A 52 0.65 4.83 -12.80
C LEU A 52 1.94 4.13 -13.27
N ASN A 53 2.99 4.20 -12.45
CA ASN A 53 4.26 3.51 -12.71
C ASN A 53 4.37 2.19 -11.95
N ARG A 54 4.12 2.23 -10.64
CA ARG A 54 4.27 1.07 -9.76
C ARG A 54 3.49 1.23 -8.46
N PHE A 55 3.30 0.10 -7.80
CA PHE A 55 2.86 0.02 -6.42
C PHE A 55 4.09 -0.23 -5.54
N GLU A 56 4.27 0.59 -4.51
CA GLU A 56 5.14 0.31 -3.39
C GLU A 56 4.30 -0.28 -2.26
N ILE A 57 4.63 -1.49 -1.81
CA ILE A 57 3.92 -2.19 -0.75
C ILE A 57 4.57 -1.77 0.56
N GLU A 58 3.76 -1.19 1.45
CA GLU A 58 4.22 -0.75 2.75
C GLU A 58 3.51 -1.51 3.86
N ARG A 59 4.28 -1.83 4.92
CA ARG A 59 3.79 -2.55 6.09
C ARG A 59 4.17 -1.85 7.37
N SER A 60 3.29 -1.87 8.36
CA SER A 60 3.62 -1.56 9.75
C SER A 60 3.24 -2.73 10.67
N ALA A 61 3.96 -2.88 11.78
CA ALA A 61 3.76 -3.93 12.76
C ALA A 61 3.19 -3.34 14.05
N SER A 62 2.23 -4.02 14.67
CA SER A 62 1.57 -3.65 15.93
C SER A 62 0.70 -2.38 15.89
N GLU A 63 1.12 -1.32 15.20
CA GLU A 63 0.40 -0.05 15.06
C GLU A 63 0.48 0.48 13.61
N PRO A 64 -0.50 1.27 13.13
CA PRO A 64 -0.52 1.80 11.76
C PRO A 64 0.23 3.15 11.61
N ASN A 65 1.45 3.28 12.14
CA ASN A 65 2.21 4.54 12.15
C ASN A 65 3.58 4.44 11.44
N ASN A 66 4.33 3.37 11.66
CA ASN A 66 5.70 3.21 11.18
C ASN A 66 5.74 2.27 9.98
N TYR A 67 5.35 2.77 8.82
CA TYR A 67 5.33 1.98 7.59
C TYR A 67 6.74 1.84 7.00
N MET A 68 7.13 0.60 6.71
CA MET A 68 8.33 0.26 5.95
C MET A 68 7.93 -0.27 4.57
N ASN A 69 8.67 0.13 3.53
CA ASN A 69 8.55 -0.49 2.22
C ASN A 69 9.09 -1.92 2.29
N ILE A 70 8.27 -2.88 1.85
CA ILE A 70 8.62 -4.31 1.83
C ILE A 70 8.74 -4.87 0.41
N GLY A 71 8.45 -4.06 -0.62
CA GLY A 71 8.53 -4.48 -2.00
C GLY A 71 7.84 -3.52 -2.96
N SER A 72 7.99 -3.79 -4.25
CA SER A 72 7.30 -3.05 -5.31
C SER A 72 6.82 -3.98 -6.42
N VAL A 73 5.74 -3.57 -7.08
CA VAL A 73 5.17 -4.25 -8.23
C VAL A 73 4.90 -3.22 -9.32
N THR A 74 5.49 -3.41 -10.49
CA THR A 74 5.27 -2.53 -11.65
C THR A 74 3.82 -2.61 -12.11
N ALA A 75 3.23 -1.45 -12.40
CA ALA A 75 1.90 -1.38 -12.98
C ALA A 75 1.92 -1.95 -14.41
N ILE A 76 0.93 -2.77 -14.77
CA ILE A 76 0.85 -3.43 -16.08
C ILE A 76 -0.32 -2.91 -16.94
N GLY A 77 -1.15 -2.00 -16.41
CA GLY A 77 -2.24 -1.33 -17.13
C GLY A 77 -3.58 -1.46 -16.42
N SER A 78 -4.57 -0.69 -16.91
CA SER A 78 -5.94 -0.66 -16.38
C SER A 78 -6.60 -2.06 -16.32
N ASN A 79 -7.48 -2.26 -15.35
CA ASN A 79 -8.22 -3.50 -15.08
C ASN A 79 -7.32 -4.72 -14.78
N SER A 80 -6.20 -4.48 -14.11
CA SER A 80 -5.22 -5.52 -13.80
C SER A 80 -5.33 -6.07 -12.38
N TYR A 81 -4.90 -7.32 -12.23
CA TYR A 81 -4.85 -8.04 -10.97
C TYR A 81 -3.40 -8.20 -10.54
N TYR A 82 -3.16 -7.98 -9.25
CA TYR A 82 -1.83 -8.02 -8.67
C TYR A 82 -1.82 -8.80 -7.37
N TYR A 83 -0.64 -9.33 -7.04
CA TYR A 83 -0.41 -9.97 -5.78
C TYR A 83 1.01 -9.71 -5.26
N PHE A 84 1.18 -9.80 -3.95
CA PHE A 84 2.47 -9.75 -3.29
C PHE A 84 2.49 -10.70 -2.09
N ARG A 85 3.53 -11.51 -1.96
CA ARG A 85 3.71 -12.41 -0.81
C ARG A 85 4.72 -11.81 0.16
N ASP A 86 4.25 -11.45 1.35
CA ASP A 86 5.10 -11.09 2.47
C ASP A 86 5.52 -12.36 3.23
N ASN A 87 6.78 -12.77 3.04
CA ASN A 87 7.38 -13.93 3.70
C ASN A 87 8.02 -13.59 5.05
N SER A 88 8.09 -12.31 5.42
CA SER A 88 8.83 -11.89 6.61
C SER A 88 8.06 -12.14 7.92
N SER A 89 6.83 -12.64 7.82
CA SER A 89 6.04 -13.17 8.91
C SER A 89 6.61 -14.46 9.54
N MET A 90 7.61 -15.08 8.91
CA MET A 90 8.42 -16.16 9.53
C MET A 90 9.41 -15.65 10.59
N MET A 91 9.80 -14.37 10.57
CA MET A 91 10.98 -13.90 11.32
C MET A 91 10.68 -13.40 12.73
N ASN A 92 9.44 -13.04 13.07
CA ASN A 92 9.10 -12.53 14.40
C ASN A 92 7.65 -12.82 14.79
N SER A 93 7.42 -13.84 15.62
CA SER A 93 6.11 -14.14 16.23
C SER A 93 5.60 -13.07 17.20
N SER A 94 6.30 -11.93 17.33
CA SER A 94 6.02 -10.89 18.32
C SER A 94 4.84 -9.98 17.95
N ALA A 95 4.47 -9.90 16.66
CA ALA A 95 3.36 -9.08 16.20
C ALA A 95 2.35 -9.95 15.41
N PRO A 96 1.24 -10.37 16.02
CA PRO A 96 0.21 -11.12 15.31
C PRO A 96 -0.60 -10.24 14.36
N VAL A 97 -0.44 -8.91 14.39
CA VAL A 97 -1.21 -7.97 13.57
C VAL A 97 -0.27 -7.10 12.75
N TYR A 98 -0.53 -7.07 11.46
CA TYR A 98 0.17 -6.23 10.49
C TYR A 98 -0.82 -5.31 9.78
N TYR A 99 -0.36 -4.11 9.46
CA TYR A 99 -1.08 -3.12 8.69
C TYR A 99 -0.40 -2.96 7.35
N TYR A 100 -1.16 -2.97 6.27
CA TYR A 100 -0.63 -2.82 4.92
C TYR A 100 -1.33 -1.68 4.21
N ARG A 101 -0.58 -0.99 3.36
CA ARG A 101 -1.09 -0.02 2.39
C ARG A 101 -0.28 -0.10 1.11
N LEU A 102 -0.89 0.32 0.01
CA LEU A 102 -0.21 0.54 -1.25
C LEU A 102 0.12 2.03 -1.35
N LYS A 103 1.34 2.32 -1.79
CA LYS A 103 1.74 3.64 -2.25
C LYS A 103 1.82 3.58 -3.77
N LEU A 104 0.88 4.24 -4.43
CA LEU A 104 0.73 4.25 -5.88
C LEU A 104 1.61 5.38 -6.41
N VAL A 105 2.70 5.04 -7.08
CA VAL A 105 3.68 6.02 -7.58
C VAL A 105 3.46 6.23 -9.08
N ASP A 106 3.31 7.49 -9.49
CA ASP A 106 3.15 7.88 -10.89
C ASP A 106 4.50 7.97 -11.62
N ASN A 107 4.48 8.17 -12.95
CA ASN A 107 5.72 8.30 -13.73
C ASN A 107 6.55 9.56 -13.41
N ASN A 108 5.95 10.54 -12.71
CA ASN A 108 6.61 11.77 -12.28
C ASN A 108 7.18 11.66 -10.85
N GLY A 109 6.96 10.54 -10.17
CA GLY A 109 7.37 10.32 -8.78
C GLY A 109 6.38 10.86 -7.73
N ASN A 110 5.25 11.44 -8.15
CA ASN A 110 4.16 11.74 -7.21
C ASN A 110 3.52 10.44 -6.74
N TYR A 111 2.87 10.49 -5.58
CA TYR A 111 2.23 9.30 -5.05
C TYR A 111 0.94 9.60 -4.29
N VAL A 112 0.08 8.60 -4.24
CA VAL A 112 -1.10 8.54 -3.38
C VAL A 112 -1.10 7.22 -2.61
N TYR A 113 -1.70 7.21 -1.42
CA TYR A 113 -1.84 5.99 -0.63
C TYR A 113 -3.22 5.40 -0.81
N SER A 114 -3.31 4.06 -0.81
CA SER A 114 -4.57 3.35 -0.65
C SER A 114 -5.11 3.48 0.77
N GLN A 115 -6.33 2.98 0.97
CA GLN A 115 -6.79 2.56 2.27
C GLN A 115 -5.79 1.60 2.93
N THR A 116 -5.72 1.67 4.26
CA THR A 116 -4.98 0.69 5.07
C THR A 116 -5.85 -0.53 5.31
N ILE A 117 -5.27 -1.71 5.15
CA ILE A 117 -5.88 -2.98 5.57
C ILE A 117 -5.13 -3.55 6.76
N THR A 118 -5.83 -4.34 7.56
CA THR A 118 -5.26 -5.05 8.71
C THR A 118 -5.33 -6.54 8.46
N VAL A 119 -4.23 -7.24 8.72
CA VAL A 119 -4.14 -8.69 8.60
C VAL A 119 -3.60 -9.27 9.89
N THR A 120 -4.31 -10.24 10.46
CA THR A 120 -3.83 -11.02 11.60
C THR A 120 -3.05 -12.23 11.10
N HIS A 121 -1.77 -12.32 11.42
CA HIS A 121 -0.91 -13.45 11.12
C HIS A 121 -1.04 -14.53 12.19
N VAL A 122 -1.46 -15.73 11.80
CA VAL A 122 -1.60 -16.87 12.70
C VAL A 122 -0.62 -17.96 12.25
N ILE A 123 0.47 -18.15 13.00
CA ILE A 123 1.42 -19.24 12.75
C ILE A 123 0.88 -20.51 13.41
N SER A 124 0.83 -21.62 12.66
CA SER A 124 0.49 -22.92 13.24
C SER A 124 1.66 -23.48 14.08
N SER A 125 1.63 -23.24 15.40
CA SER A 125 2.66 -23.69 16.36
C SER A 125 2.91 -25.20 16.39
N VAL A 126 1.99 -25.99 15.83
CA VAL A 126 2.13 -27.45 15.69
C VAL A 126 3.26 -27.79 14.72
N ARG A 127 3.44 -27.08 13.59
CA ARG A 127 4.50 -27.40 12.61
C ARG A 127 5.91 -27.17 13.14
N ASP A 128 6.11 -26.11 13.94
CA ASP A 128 7.42 -25.75 14.50
C ASP A 128 7.91 -26.75 15.55
N THR A 129 6.99 -27.32 16.34
CA THR A 129 7.32 -28.32 17.36
C THR A 129 7.63 -29.68 16.74
N TRP A 130 6.90 -30.14 15.73
CA TRP A 130 7.16 -31.43 15.08
C TRP A 130 8.54 -31.51 14.40
N GLY A 131 9.01 -30.41 13.80
CA GLY A 131 10.36 -30.34 13.23
C GLY A 131 11.45 -30.44 14.32
N SER A 132 11.26 -29.72 15.42
CA SER A 132 12.18 -29.69 16.56
C SER A 132 12.25 -31.03 17.29
N ILE A 133 11.09 -31.70 17.47
CA ILE A 133 10.99 -33.02 18.10
C ILE A 133 11.70 -34.07 17.24
N LYS A 134 11.51 -34.07 15.91
CA LYS A 134 12.20 -35.03 15.03
C LYS A 134 13.71 -34.84 15.01
N ALA A 135 14.20 -33.62 15.18
CA ALA A 135 15.64 -33.34 15.22
C ALA A 135 16.35 -33.89 16.48
N ILE A 136 15.60 -34.15 17.57
CA ILE A 136 16.13 -34.67 18.84
C ILE A 136 16.37 -36.19 18.80
N PHE A 137 15.67 -36.92 17.93
CA PHE A 137 15.78 -38.38 17.81
C PHE A 137 16.74 -38.84 16.71
N ARG A 138 17.70 -38.00 16.32
CA ARG A 138 18.75 -38.32 15.34
C ARG A 138 20.12 -38.36 15.99
#